data_AF-A0A150P1S7-F1
#
_entry.id   AF-A0A150P1S7-F1
#
_cell.length_a   1.000
_cell.length_b   1.000
_cell.length_c   1.000
_cell.angle_alpha   90.00
_cell.angle_beta   90.00
_cell.angle_gamma   90.00
#
_symmetry.space_group_name_H-M   'P 1'
#
loop_
_entity.id
_entity.type
_entity.pdbx_description
1 polymer ?
#
loop_
_entity_poly.entity_id
_entity_poly.type
_entity_poly.pdbx_seq_one_letter_code
_entity_poly.pdbx_strand_id
1 'polypeptide(L)'
;MHPSEQPTGTVVSIWRYPVKSMQGEEIDEAAISDRGVLGDRAYAVLDRETGHVASAKHPGKWGALLACRAAFAEPPRPSAPLPAVWITLPDGAVISSAQPDVDRALSRALGRDVALVSRPNLVVATAPDERSFVENGWIGRALEIAPEVRLEVIDPCPRCVVPTLPQGD
;
A
#
# COMPACT_ATOMS: atom_id res chain seq x y z
N MET A 1 -13.84 34.42 20.41
CA MET A 1 -12.53 34.13 21.02
C MET A 1 -12.61 32.68 21.49
N HIS A 2 -12.13 31.74 20.67
CA HIS A 2 -12.05 30.33 21.10
C HIS A 2 -10.92 30.21 22.12
N PRO A 3 -11.10 29.50 23.24
CA PRO A 3 -10.03 29.28 24.20
C PRO A 3 -8.87 28.60 23.47
N SER A 4 -7.67 29.16 23.59
CA SER A 4 -6.45 28.52 23.10
C SER A 4 -6.27 27.23 23.90
N GLU A 5 -6.66 26.10 23.31
CA GLU A 5 -6.38 24.79 23.88
C GLU A 5 -4.87 24.67 24.04
N GLN A 6 -4.42 24.54 25.29
CA GLN A 6 -3.03 24.23 25.55
C GLN A 6 -2.75 22.81 25.04
N PRO A 7 -1.62 22.58 24.36
CA PRO A 7 -1.28 21.25 23.89
C PRO A 7 -1.20 20.27 25.06
N THR A 8 -1.99 19.20 25.00
CA THR A 8 -2.09 18.16 26.02
C THR A 8 -0.82 17.31 26.16
N GLY A 9 0.13 17.45 25.22
CA GLY A 9 1.39 16.70 25.21
C GLY A 9 2.27 17.07 24.01
N THR A 10 3.41 16.39 23.90
CA THR A 10 4.38 16.56 22.80
C THR A 10 4.59 15.23 22.09
N VAL A 11 4.54 15.24 20.75
CA VAL A 11 4.90 14.08 19.93
C VAL A 11 6.41 13.94 19.93
N VAL A 12 6.93 12.79 20.38
CA VAL A 12 8.38 12.54 20.51
C VAL A 12 8.98 11.79 19.32
N SER A 13 8.15 11.08 18.54
CA SER A 13 8.55 10.41 17.30
C SER A 13 7.32 10.11 16.44
N ILE A 14 7.54 9.99 15.13
CA ILE A 14 6.52 9.57 14.17
C ILE A 14 7.04 8.35 13.43
N TRP A 15 6.20 7.32 13.33
CA TRP A 15 6.54 6.09 12.62
C TRP A 15 5.52 5.82 11.53
N ARG A 16 5.99 5.49 10.33
CA ARG A 16 5.16 5.04 9.21
C ARG A 16 5.52 3.60 8.85
N TYR A 17 4.52 2.81 8.48
CA TYR A 17 4.68 1.40 8.14
C TYR A 17 4.20 1.14 6.70
N PRO A 18 5.03 1.38 5.67
CA PRO A 18 4.59 1.33 4.27
C PRO A 18 3.99 -0.01 3.84
N VAL A 19 4.52 -1.12 4.36
CA VAL A 19 4.09 -2.48 4.02
C VAL A 19 3.52 -3.18 5.25
N LYS A 20 2.31 -3.74 5.11
CA LYS A 20 1.66 -4.51 6.17
C LYS A 20 2.56 -5.67 6.66
N SER A 21 2.65 -5.81 7.98
CA SER A 21 3.40 -6.86 8.70
C SER A 21 4.93 -6.74 8.64
N MET A 22 5.47 -5.67 8.05
CA MET A 22 6.91 -5.34 8.09
C MET A 22 7.20 -4.26 9.14
N GLN A 23 8.47 -4.11 9.50
CA GLN A 23 8.96 -2.95 10.26
C GLN A 23 8.85 -1.68 9.40
N GLY A 24 8.66 -0.55 10.08
CA GLY A 24 8.49 0.76 9.44
C GLY A 24 9.75 1.62 9.40
N GLU A 25 9.52 2.88 9.11
CA GLU A 25 10.47 3.99 9.10
C GLU A 25 10.07 5.01 10.18
N GLU A 26 11.07 5.56 10.86
CA GLU A 26 10.89 6.76 11.68
C GLU A 26 11.00 7.97 10.75
N ILE A 27 10.07 8.92 10.90
CA ILE A 27 9.98 10.11 10.05
C ILE A 27 9.83 11.37 10.89
N ASP A 28 10.29 12.46 10.31
CA ASP A 28 10.38 13.77 10.96
C ASP A 28 9.09 14.58 10.73
N GLU A 29 8.41 14.28 9.62
CA GLU A 29 7.18 14.94 9.17
C GLU A 29 6.21 13.94 8.51
N ALA A 30 4.91 14.19 8.65
CA ALA A 30 3.88 13.39 8.02
C ALA A 30 2.70 14.26 7.58
N ALA A 31 2.23 14.04 6.35
CA ALA A 31 0.91 14.50 5.93
C ALA A 31 -0.16 13.59 6.54
N ILE A 32 -1.14 14.19 7.23
CA ILE A 32 -2.29 13.48 7.79
C ILE A 32 -3.51 13.74 6.90
N SER A 33 -4.17 12.67 6.44
CA SER A 33 -5.48 12.74 5.79
C SER A 33 -6.57 12.18 6.70
N ASP A 34 -7.81 12.21 6.23
CA ASP A 34 -8.96 11.48 6.77
C ASP A 34 -8.72 9.97 6.99
N ARG A 35 -7.74 9.37 6.31
CA ARG A 35 -7.34 7.96 6.40
C ARG A 35 -6.11 7.74 7.28
N GLY A 36 -5.60 8.79 7.93
CA GLY A 36 -4.42 8.75 8.80
C GLY A 36 -3.16 9.25 8.11
N VAL A 37 -1.99 8.74 8.55
CA VAL A 37 -0.69 9.11 7.99
C VAL A 37 -0.60 8.67 6.53
N LEU A 38 -0.31 9.61 5.63
CA LEU A 38 -0.15 9.34 4.21
C LEU A 38 0.96 8.31 3.97
N GLY A 39 0.65 7.30 3.15
CA GLY A 39 1.55 6.20 2.84
C GLY A 39 1.58 5.08 3.89
N ASP A 40 0.92 5.23 5.04
CA ASP A 40 0.86 4.16 6.03
C ASP A 40 0.07 2.96 5.48
N ARG A 41 0.69 1.78 5.55
CA ARG A 41 0.16 0.49 5.06
C ARG A 41 -0.37 0.54 3.62
N ALA A 42 0.26 1.36 2.78
CA ALA A 42 -0.07 1.49 1.37
C ALA A 42 0.12 0.17 0.58
N TYR A 43 0.98 -0.72 1.08
CA TYR A 43 1.28 -2.01 0.48
C TYR A 43 0.99 -3.18 1.42
N ALA A 44 0.87 -4.35 0.83
CA ALA A 44 0.87 -5.63 1.53
C ALA A 44 1.52 -6.72 0.67
N VAL A 45 1.90 -7.82 1.31
CA VAL A 45 2.32 -9.04 0.62
C VAL A 45 1.08 -9.92 0.44
N LEU A 46 0.78 -10.30 -0.80
CA LEU A 46 -0.28 -11.23 -1.18
C LEU A 46 0.32 -12.62 -1.34
N ASP A 47 -0.30 -13.63 -0.75
CA ASP A 47 0.01 -15.03 -1.02
C ASP A 47 -0.69 -15.45 -2.31
N ARG A 48 0.08 -15.75 -3.37
CA ARG A 48 -0.49 -16.10 -4.69
C ARG A 48 -1.19 -17.46 -4.67
N GLU A 49 -0.79 -18.35 -3.75
CA GLU A 49 -1.41 -19.67 -3.59
C GLU A 49 -2.84 -19.56 -3.06
N THR A 50 -3.07 -18.68 -2.09
CA THR A 50 -4.36 -18.55 -1.40
C THR A 50 -5.19 -17.34 -1.81
N GLY A 51 -4.59 -16.38 -2.51
CA GLY A 51 -5.21 -15.09 -2.83
C GLY A 51 -5.41 -14.19 -1.60
N HIS A 52 -4.85 -14.54 -0.44
CA HIS A 52 -5.01 -13.79 0.79
C HIS A 52 -3.79 -12.95 1.12
N VAL A 53 -4.03 -11.80 1.76
CA VAL A 53 -2.95 -10.95 2.27
C VAL A 53 -2.23 -11.63 3.44
N ALA A 54 -0.92 -11.75 3.31
CA ALA A 54 -0.04 -12.28 4.34
C ALA A 54 -0.14 -11.47 5.64
N SER A 55 -0.11 -12.18 6.76
CA SER A 55 -0.36 -11.60 8.08
C SER A 55 0.54 -12.21 9.13
N ALA A 56 1.33 -11.37 9.81
CA ALA A 56 2.17 -11.78 10.94
C ALA A 56 1.38 -12.38 12.13
N LYS A 57 0.03 -12.31 12.11
CA LYS A 57 -0.84 -13.06 13.05
C LYS A 57 -0.73 -14.58 12.89
N HIS A 58 -0.15 -15.06 11.79
CA HIS A 58 0.19 -16.47 11.58
C HIS A 58 1.72 -16.62 11.51
N PRO A 59 2.43 -16.50 12.65
CA PRO A 59 3.89 -16.37 12.67
C PRO A 59 4.62 -17.58 12.09
N GLY A 60 4.05 -18.79 12.17
CA GLY A 60 4.63 -19.98 11.54
C GLY A 60 4.68 -19.91 10.00
N LYS A 61 3.81 -19.11 9.38
CA LYS A 61 3.79 -18.91 7.91
C LYS A 61 4.45 -17.60 7.50
N TRP A 62 4.23 -16.53 8.27
CA TRP A 62 4.52 -15.15 7.85
C TRP A 62 5.45 -14.41 8.82
N GLY A 63 6.06 -15.10 9.79
CA GLY A 63 6.95 -14.49 10.79
C GLY A 63 8.15 -13.77 10.17
N ALA A 64 8.65 -14.25 9.02
CA ALA A 64 9.76 -13.63 8.31
C ALA A 64 9.49 -12.17 7.88
N LEU A 65 8.21 -11.79 7.68
CA LEU A 65 7.85 -10.40 7.38
C LEU A 65 8.24 -9.43 8.48
N LEU A 66 8.24 -9.88 9.75
CA LEU A 66 8.64 -9.05 10.90
C LEU A 66 10.14 -8.73 10.92
N ALA A 67 10.94 -9.50 10.17
CA ALA A 67 12.36 -9.24 9.97
C ALA A 67 12.63 -8.31 8.77
N CYS A 68 11.62 -8.06 7.92
CA CYS A 68 11.74 -7.09 6.84
C CYS A 68 11.47 -5.67 7.35
N ARG A 69 12.13 -4.68 6.75
CA ARG A 69 11.87 -3.26 6.99
C ARG A 69 11.50 -2.56 5.69
N ALA A 70 10.47 -1.73 5.74
CA ALA A 70 10.02 -0.94 4.59
C ALA A 70 10.13 0.57 4.88
N ALA A 71 10.62 1.32 3.91
CA ALA A 71 10.67 2.78 3.94
C ALA A 71 10.36 3.32 2.53
N PHE A 72 9.68 4.45 2.41
CA PHE A 72 9.59 5.10 1.10
C PHE A 72 10.95 5.71 0.72
N ALA A 73 11.30 5.62 -0.57
CA ALA A 73 12.52 6.21 -1.11
C ALA A 73 12.49 7.76 -1.05
N GLU A 74 11.29 8.33 -1.08
CA GLU A 74 11.01 9.76 -0.90
C GLU A 74 9.74 9.95 -0.06
N PRO A 75 9.57 11.06 0.67
CA PRO A 75 8.32 11.33 1.38
C PRO A 75 7.11 11.38 0.43
N PRO A 76 6.06 10.56 0.66
CA PRO A 76 4.79 10.66 -0.05
C PRO A 76 4.19 12.06 0.05
N ARG A 77 3.64 12.56 -1.06
CA ARG A 77 2.97 13.87 -1.13
C ARG A 77 1.49 13.71 -1.45
N PRO A 78 0.61 14.56 -0.89
CA PRO A 78 -0.81 14.58 -1.26
C PRO A 78 -0.98 14.75 -2.77
N SER A 79 -1.96 14.05 -3.34
CA SER A 79 -2.32 14.11 -4.77
C SER A 79 -1.18 13.77 -5.76
N ALA A 80 -0.10 13.14 -5.29
CA ALA A 80 0.98 12.60 -6.12
C ALA A 80 0.96 11.06 -6.07
N PRO A 81 1.47 10.38 -7.11
CA PRO A 81 1.73 8.94 -7.04
C PRO A 81 2.63 8.61 -5.85
N LEU A 82 2.39 7.46 -5.22
CA LEU A 82 3.25 7.00 -4.14
C LEU A 82 4.66 6.71 -4.69
N PRO A 83 5.73 7.20 -4.03
CA PRO A 83 7.09 6.89 -4.41
C PRO A 83 7.38 5.40 -4.19
N ALA A 84 8.49 4.92 -4.76
CA ALA A 84 8.93 3.56 -4.55
C ALA A 84 9.19 3.28 -3.06
N VAL A 85 8.91 2.06 -2.62
CA VAL A 85 9.25 1.57 -1.28
C VAL A 85 10.52 0.73 -1.40
N TRP A 86 11.51 1.04 -0.57
CA TRP A 86 12.63 0.14 -0.31
C TRP A 86 12.25 -0.85 0.77
N ILE A 87 12.55 -2.13 0.51
CA ILE A 87 12.33 -3.22 1.45
C ILE A 87 13.69 -3.84 1.74
N THR A 88 14.14 -3.74 2.99
CA THR A 88 15.26 -4.52 3.51
C THR A 88 14.74 -5.90 3.89
N LEU A 89 15.29 -6.94 3.29
CA LEU A 89 14.95 -8.34 3.50
C LEU A 89 15.67 -8.92 4.74
N PRO A 90 15.28 -10.11 5.23
CA PRO A 90 15.88 -10.69 6.44
C PRO A 90 17.39 -10.97 6.33
N ASP A 91 17.89 -11.15 5.11
CA ASP A 91 19.32 -11.33 4.80
C ASP A 91 20.09 -10.00 4.66
N GLY A 92 19.41 -8.87 4.83
CA GLY A 92 19.96 -7.52 4.67
C GLY A 92 19.96 -6.99 3.24
N ALA A 93 19.56 -7.79 2.24
CA ALA A 93 19.43 -7.30 0.88
C ALA A 93 18.32 -6.24 0.78
N VAL A 94 18.56 -5.19 -0.01
CA VAL A 94 17.56 -4.12 -0.23
C VAL A 94 17.01 -4.25 -1.63
N ILE A 95 15.68 -4.31 -1.72
CA ILE A 95 14.93 -4.36 -2.98
C ILE A 95 13.99 -3.16 -3.08
N SER A 96 13.65 -2.75 -4.31
CA SER A 96 12.72 -1.65 -4.56
C SER A 96 11.38 -2.17 -5.09
N SER A 97 10.26 -1.58 -4.66
CA SER A 97 8.94 -1.83 -5.25
C SER A 97 8.84 -1.43 -6.73
N ALA A 98 9.80 -0.65 -7.24
CA ALA A 98 9.84 -0.24 -8.65
C ALA A 98 10.70 -1.19 -9.52
N GLN A 99 11.43 -2.14 -8.93
CA GLN A 99 12.26 -3.05 -9.72
C GLN A 99 11.38 -4.17 -10.35
N PRO A 100 11.66 -4.60 -11.59
CA PRO A 100 10.81 -5.56 -12.30
C PRO A 100 10.65 -6.93 -11.62
N ASP A 101 11.61 -7.32 -10.78
CA ASP A 101 11.65 -8.63 -10.14
C ASP A 101 11.42 -8.60 -8.62
N VAL A 102 10.78 -7.54 -8.10
CA VAL A 102 10.45 -7.40 -6.67
C VAL A 102 9.70 -8.61 -6.11
N ASP A 103 8.68 -9.11 -6.83
CA ASP A 103 7.89 -10.28 -6.43
C ASP A 103 8.78 -11.52 -6.31
N ARG A 104 9.64 -11.76 -7.31
CA ARG A 104 10.57 -12.90 -7.30
C ARG A 104 11.55 -12.81 -6.13
N ALA A 105 12.07 -11.62 -5.83
CA ALA A 105 12.99 -11.41 -4.73
C ALA A 105 12.31 -11.62 -3.36
N LEU A 106 11.08 -11.10 -3.19
CA LEU A 106 10.26 -11.34 -2.00
C LEU A 106 9.91 -12.82 -1.85
N SER A 107 9.51 -13.48 -2.93
CA SER A 107 9.18 -14.91 -2.91
C SER A 107 10.37 -15.77 -2.47
N ARG A 108 11.57 -15.44 -2.96
CA ARG A 108 12.80 -16.11 -2.52
C ARG A 108 13.06 -15.88 -1.02
N ALA A 109 12.94 -14.65 -0.56
CA ALA A 109 13.22 -14.29 0.83
C ALA A 109 12.21 -14.91 1.82
N LEU A 110 10.95 -15.06 1.40
CA LEU A 110 9.87 -15.60 2.23
C LEU A 110 9.64 -17.11 2.04
N GLY A 111 10.29 -17.73 1.05
CA GLY A 111 10.13 -19.15 0.73
C GLY A 111 8.72 -19.51 0.25
N ARG A 112 7.98 -18.55 -0.31
CA ARG A 112 6.58 -18.70 -0.75
C ARG A 112 6.34 -17.88 -2.01
N ASP A 113 5.42 -18.32 -2.86
CA ASP A 113 5.02 -17.52 -4.02
C ASP A 113 4.11 -16.36 -3.59
N VAL A 114 4.65 -15.15 -3.67
CA VAL A 114 3.98 -13.93 -3.22
C VAL A 114 4.04 -12.82 -4.25
N ALA A 115 3.18 -11.82 -4.07
CA ALA A 115 3.25 -10.54 -4.77
C ALA A 115 3.28 -9.38 -3.79
N LEU A 116 4.05 -8.33 -4.09
CA LEU A 116 3.86 -7.04 -3.45
C LEU A 116 2.70 -6.32 -4.12
N VAL A 117 1.62 -6.11 -3.37
CA VAL A 117 0.42 -5.43 -3.89
C VAL A 117 0.22 -4.11 -3.18
N SER A 118 -0.21 -3.09 -3.93
CA SER A 118 -0.87 -1.94 -3.33
C SER A 118 -2.13 -2.44 -2.60
N ARG A 119 -2.49 -1.84 -1.47
CA ARG A 119 -3.73 -2.16 -0.77
C ARG A 119 -4.86 -1.25 -1.24
N PRO A 120 -5.68 -1.65 -2.24
CA PRO A 120 -6.94 -0.99 -2.47
C PRO A 120 -7.84 -1.23 -1.25
N ASN A 121 -8.62 -0.23 -0.87
CA ASN A 121 -9.69 -0.42 0.11
C ASN A 121 -10.95 -1.01 -0.54
N LEU A 122 -11.05 -0.94 -1.87
CA LEU A 122 -12.22 -1.32 -2.66
C LEU A 122 -11.75 -2.04 -3.93
N VAL A 123 -12.30 -3.23 -4.17
CA VAL A 123 -12.15 -3.94 -5.44
C VAL A 123 -13.48 -3.84 -6.17
N VAL A 124 -13.46 -3.29 -7.39
CA VAL A 124 -14.66 -3.05 -8.20
C VAL A 124 -14.61 -3.96 -9.41
N ALA A 125 -15.60 -4.83 -9.56
CA ALA A 125 -15.77 -5.62 -10.78
C ALA A 125 -16.44 -4.77 -11.86
N THR A 126 -15.90 -4.82 -13.09
CA THR A 126 -16.45 -4.14 -14.27
C THR A 126 -17.11 -5.16 -15.20
N ALA A 127 -17.77 -4.69 -16.27
CA ALA A 127 -18.37 -5.60 -17.24
C ALA A 127 -17.30 -6.52 -17.88
N PRO A 128 -17.59 -7.80 -18.17
CA PRO A 128 -16.60 -8.78 -18.61
C PRO A 128 -15.89 -8.45 -19.93
N ASP A 129 -16.51 -7.64 -20.77
CA ASP A 129 -16.07 -7.23 -22.11
C ASP A 129 -15.41 -5.84 -22.13
N GLU A 130 -15.45 -5.11 -21.02
CA GLU A 130 -14.86 -3.79 -20.88
C GLU A 130 -13.32 -3.89 -20.76
N ARG A 131 -12.62 -3.46 -21.81
CA ARG A 131 -11.15 -3.46 -21.84
C ARG A 131 -10.59 -2.06 -21.58
N SER A 132 -9.73 -2.01 -20.56
CA SER A 132 -8.80 -0.93 -20.17
C SER A 132 -9.41 0.35 -19.60
N PHE A 133 -9.02 0.64 -18.36
CA PHE A 133 -9.05 1.97 -17.74
C PHE A 133 -10.44 2.63 -17.59
N VAL A 134 -11.48 1.81 -17.45
CA VAL A 134 -12.87 2.28 -17.30
C VAL A 134 -13.03 3.23 -16.11
N GLU A 135 -12.20 3.07 -15.08
CA GLU A 135 -12.18 3.91 -13.88
C GLU A 135 -11.79 5.36 -14.16
N ASN A 136 -11.11 5.64 -15.27
CA ASN A 136 -10.82 7.02 -15.68
C ASN A 136 -12.12 7.80 -15.98
N GLY A 137 -13.18 7.10 -16.39
CA GLY A 137 -14.50 7.69 -16.64
C GLY A 137 -15.35 7.90 -15.39
N TRP A 138 -14.87 7.48 -14.21
CA TRP A 138 -15.63 7.53 -12.96
C TRP A 138 -15.45 8.84 -12.19
N ILE A 139 -14.49 9.69 -12.52
CA ILE A 139 -14.27 10.96 -11.83
C ILE A 139 -15.57 11.80 -11.84
N GLY A 140 -16.00 12.24 -10.66
CA GLY A 140 -17.26 12.96 -10.47
C GLY A 140 -18.52 12.07 -10.48
N ARG A 141 -18.37 10.75 -10.62
CA ARG A 141 -19.46 9.78 -10.48
C ARG A 141 -19.42 9.13 -9.09
N ALA A 142 -20.56 8.55 -8.73
CA ALA A 142 -20.67 7.75 -7.51
C ALA A 142 -20.69 6.25 -7.84
N LEU A 143 -20.00 5.47 -7.02
CA LEU A 143 -20.15 4.02 -6.91
C LEU A 143 -21.08 3.71 -5.74
N GLU A 144 -21.93 2.71 -5.90
CA GLU A 144 -22.88 2.28 -4.86
C GLU A 144 -22.53 0.89 -4.35
N ILE A 145 -22.47 0.74 -3.02
CA ILE A 145 -22.41 -0.57 -2.36
C ILE A 145 -23.77 -0.78 -1.70
N ALA A 146 -24.66 -1.48 -2.42
CA ALA A 146 -26.07 -1.54 -2.08
C ALA A 146 -26.69 -0.11 -1.98
N PRO A 147 -27.97 0.07 -1.61
CA PRO A 147 -28.59 1.40 -1.64
C PRO A 147 -28.11 2.34 -0.51
N GLU A 148 -27.40 1.86 0.51
CA GLU A 148 -27.07 2.64 1.71
C GLU A 148 -25.69 3.33 1.66
N VAL A 149 -24.76 2.85 0.85
CA VAL A 149 -23.38 3.36 0.83
C VAL A 149 -23.07 3.93 -0.55
N ARG A 150 -22.83 5.24 -0.58
CA ARG A 150 -22.43 5.98 -1.78
C ARG A 150 -20.99 6.44 -1.64
N LEU A 151 -20.17 6.11 -2.64
CA LEU A 151 -18.76 6.44 -2.72
C LEU A 151 -18.54 7.39 -3.89
N GLU A 152 -18.11 8.62 -3.62
CA GLU A 152 -17.76 9.56 -4.69
C GLU A 152 -16.33 9.35 -5.15
N VAL A 153 -16.13 9.23 -6.46
CA VAL A 153 -14.79 9.12 -7.06
C VAL A 153 -14.29 10.52 -7.39
N ILE A 154 -13.44 11.06 -6.52
CA ILE A 154 -13.00 12.47 -6.60
C ILE A 154 -11.65 12.66 -7.29
N ASP A 155 -10.81 11.63 -7.33
CA ASP A 155 -9.47 11.66 -7.90
C ASP A 155 -9.22 10.43 -8.78
N PRO A 156 -8.33 10.53 -9.78
CA PRO A 156 -7.91 9.35 -10.55
C PRO A 156 -7.25 8.33 -9.63
N CYS A 157 -7.47 7.04 -9.87
CA CYS A 157 -6.71 5.99 -9.22
C CYS A 157 -5.27 6.04 -9.73
N PRO A 158 -4.27 6.47 -8.94
CA PRO A 158 -2.89 6.57 -9.41
C PRO A 158 -2.38 5.15 -9.65
N ARG A 159 -2.21 4.79 -10.92
CA ARG A 159 -1.60 3.50 -11.27
C ARG A 159 -0.09 3.60 -11.09
N CYS A 160 0.48 2.59 -10.44
CA CYS A 160 1.91 2.33 -10.55
C CYS A 160 2.21 1.93 -12.01
N VAL A 161 3.44 2.09 -12.49
CA VAL A 161 3.84 1.75 -13.89
C VAL A 161 4.01 0.23 -14.10
N VAL A 162 3.82 -0.57 -13.05
CA VAL A 162 4.07 -2.02 -13.02
C VAL A 162 2.94 -2.91 -13.57
N PRO A 163 1.63 -2.64 -13.38
CA PRO A 163 0.54 -3.41 -13.98
C PRO A 163 0.29 -3.08 -15.47
N THR A 164 1.05 -2.16 -16.07
CA THR A 164 1.03 -1.90 -17.53
C THR A 164 1.98 -2.81 -18.31
N LEU A 165 2.77 -3.65 -17.64
CA LEU A 165 3.54 -4.70 -18.30
C LEU A 165 2.67 -5.94 -18.51
N PRO A 166 2.67 -6.54 -19.72
CA PRO A 166 1.92 -7.76 -19.99
C PRO A 166 2.31 -8.82 -18.96
N GLN A 167 1.34 -9.24 -18.16
CA GLN A 167 1.45 -10.43 -17.35
C GLN A 167 1.34 -11.60 -18.34
N GLY A 168 2.33 -12.49 -18.34
CA GLY A 168 2.40 -13.61 -19.27
C GLY A 168 1.14 -14.48 -19.26
N ASP A 169 0.95 -15.21 -20.36
CA ASP A 169 -0.22 -16.07 -20.63
C ASP A 169 -0.58 -17.04 -19.50
#